data_AF-A0A840X1V0-F1
#
_entry.id   AF-A0A840X1V0-F1
#
_cell.length_a   1.000
_cell.length_b   1.000
_cell.length_c   1.000
_cell.angle_alpha   90.00
_cell.angle_beta   90.00
_cell.angle_gamma   90.00
#
_symmetry.space_group_name_H-M   'P 1'
#
loop_
_entity.id
_entity.type
_entity.pdbx_description
1 polymer ?
#
loop_
_entity_poly.entity_id
_entity_poly.type
_entity_poly.pdbx_seq_one_letter_code
_entity_poly.pdbx_strand_id
1 'polypeptide(L)' 'MSHDKTVRMANQIATFFKSQPETERLTGIADHINQFWEPRMRTELFAMLDAGDVARFDPLVIQAAETLIRRPATA' A
#
# COMPACT_ATOMS: atom_id res chain seq x y z
N MET A 1 -3.47 -8.66 -10.29
CA MET A 1 -2.75 -9.86 -9.79
C MET A 1 -3.81 -10.76 -9.16
N SER A 2 -3.47 -11.76 -8.34
CA SER A 2 -4.47 -12.26 -7.38
C SER A 2 -4.50 -11.29 -6.19
N HIS A 3 -5.68 -10.98 -5.66
CA HIS A 3 -5.87 -10.08 -4.52
C HIS A 3 -4.96 -10.47 -3.33
N ASP A 4 -4.80 -11.77 -3.08
CA ASP A 4 -3.94 -12.28 -2.00
C ASP A 4 -2.47 -11.93 -2.19
N LYS A 5 -2.00 -11.86 -3.44
CA LYS A 5 -0.63 -11.48 -3.77
C LYS A 5 -0.40 -10.00 -3.48
N THR A 6 -1.37 -9.14 -3.82
CA THR A 6 -1.30 -7.70 -3.59
C THR A 6 -1.22 -7.38 -2.10
N VAL A 7 -2.09 -8.00 -1.29
CA VAL A 7 -2.06 -7.90 0.19
C VAL A 7 -0.70 -8.34 0.74
N ARG A 8 -0.22 -9.52 0.34
CA ARG A 8 1.05 -10.06 0.83
C ARG A 8 2.22 -9.13 0.52
N MET A 9 2.31 -8.61 -0.71
CA MET A 9 3.39 -7.70 -1.09
C MET A 9 3.33 -6.38 -0.32
N ALA A 10 2.14 -5.79 -0.15
CA ALA A 10 1.98 -4.57 0.64
C ALA A 10 2.45 -4.77 2.08
N ASN A 11 2.05 -5.87 2.72
CA ASN A 11 2.44 -6.18 4.09
C ASN A 11 3.95 -6.50 4.23
N GLN A 12 4.56 -7.08 3.20
CA GLN A 12 6.02 -7.28 3.16
C GLN A 12 6.78 -5.95 3.08
N ILE A 13 6.31 -5.00 2.27
CA ILE A 13 6.87 -3.64 2.21
C ILE A 13 6.75 -2.98 3.60
N ALA A 14 5.57 -3.06 4.23
CA ALA A 14 5.36 -2.54 5.58
C ALA A 14 6.32 -3.16 6.59
N THR A 15 6.49 -4.48 6.54
CA THR A 15 7.39 -5.22 7.43
C THR A 15 8.83 -4.76 7.29
N PHE A 16 9.31 -4.51 6.06
CA PHE A 16 10.63 -3.94 5.83
C PHE A 16 10.75 -2.54 6.46
N PHE A 17 9.78 -1.66 6.25
CA PHE A 17 9.84 -0.31 6.79
C PHE A 17 9.67 -0.24 8.31
N LYS A 18 9.14 -1.26 8.97
CA LYS A 18 9.12 -1.33 10.45
C LYS A 18 10.52 -1.32 11.08
N SER A 19 11.56 -1.75 10.37
CA SER A 19 12.94 -1.66 10.88
C SER A 19 13.57 -0.28 10.68
N GLN A 20 12.92 0.61 9.92
CA GLN A 20 13.38 1.98 9.68
C GLN A 20 12.88 2.93 10.79
N PRO A 21 13.44 4.16 10.90
CA PRO A 21 12.95 5.18 11.82
C PRO A 21 11.46 5.45 11.62
N GLU A 22 10.71 5.64 12.71
CA GLU A 22 9.25 5.82 12.68
C GLU A 22 8.80 6.95 11.75
N THR A 23 9.56 8.05 11.75
CA THR A 23 9.33 9.23 10.91
C THR A 23 9.42 8.95 9.41
N GLU A 24 10.11 7.89 9.02
CA GLU A 24 10.37 7.56 7.61
C GLU A 24 9.47 6.43 7.08
N ARG A 25 8.81 5.66 7.96
CA ARG A 25 8.09 4.44 7.57
C ARG A 25 6.97 4.71 6.58
N LEU A 26 6.11 5.68 6.89
CA LEU A 26 4.95 6.01 6.07
C LEU A 26 5.38 6.52 4.69
N THR A 27 6.29 7.49 4.67
CA THR A 27 6.84 8.06 3.44
C THR A 27 7.54 6.99 2.61
N GLY A 28 8.35 6.14 3.24
CA GLY A 28 9.07 5.06 2.55
C GLY A 28 8.13 4.01 1.94
N ILE A 29 7.08 3.59 2.66
CA ILE A 29 6.06 2.67 2.12
C ILE A 29 5.37 3.30 0.91
N ALA A 30 4.93 4.55 1.05
CA ALA A 30 4.21 5.25 0.00
C ALA A 30 5.07 5.47 -1.25
N ASP A 31 6.32 5.89 -1.06
CA ASP A 31 7.27 6.10 -2.15
C ASP A 31 7.57 4.81 -2.88
N HIS A 32 7.79 3.71 -2.15
CA HIS A 32 8.03 2.41 -2.76
C HIS A 32 6.83 1.98 -3.62
N ILE A 33 5.61 2.08 -3.09
CA ILE A 33 4.41 1.73 -3.85
C ILE A 33 4.24 2.67 -5.05
N ASN A 34 4.41 3.98 -4.88
CA ASN A 34 4.24 4.95 -5.96
C ASN A 34 5.26 4.78 -7.10
N GLN A 35 6.51 4.42 -6.78
CA GLN A 35 7.59 4.28 -7.75
C GLN A 35 7.59 2.93 -8.44
N PHE A 36 7.33 1.84 -7.71
CA PHE A 36 7.51 0.48 -8.22
C PHE A 36 6.21 -0.23 -8.60
N TRP A 37 5.05 0.25 -8.13
CA TRP A 37 3.78 -0.38 -8.50
C TRP A 37 3.18 0.28 -9.73
N GLU A 38 2.86 -0.56 -10.71
CA GLU A 38 2.08 -0.16 -11.88
C GLU A 38 0.71 0.40 -11.47
N PRO A 39 0.11 1.32 -12.25
CA PRO A 39 -1.19 1.91 -11.95
C PRO A 39 -2.26 0.87 -11.58
N ARG A 40 -2.36 -0.24 -12.34
CA ARG A 40 -3.33 -1.32 -12.06
C ARG A 40 -3.18 -1.96 -10.67
N MET A 41 -1.96 -2.05 -10.14
CA MET A 41 -1.72 -2.63 -8.82
C MET A 41 -2.18 -1.68 -7.72
N ARG A 42 -1.96 -0.37 -7.92
CA ARG A 42 -2.48 0.67 -7.02
C ARG A 42 -4.01 0.72 -7.08
N THR A 43 -4.61 0.59 -8.26
CA THR A 43 -6.07 0.46 -8.40
C THR A 43 -6.60 -0.74 -7.63
N GLU A 44 -5.94 -1.90 -7.73
CA GLU A 44 -6.31 -3.12 -6.99
C GLU A 44 -6.21 -2.91 -5.47
N LEU A 45 -5.13 -2.29 -4.98
CA LEU A 45 -4.97 -1.93 -3.57
C LEU A 45 -6.15 -1.07 -3.07
N PHE A 46 -6.46 0.00 -3.78
CA PHE A 46 -7.55 0.89 -3.38
C PHE A 46 -8.92 0.24 -3.50
N ALA A 47 -9.16 -0.59 -4.52
CA ALA A 47 -10.41 -1.34 -4.64
C ALA A 47 -10.63 -2.28 -3.45
N MET A 48 -9.58 -2.92 -2.93
CA MET A 48 -9.67 -3.76 -1.75
C MET A 48 -9.93 -2.95 -0.47
N LEU A 49 -9.23 -1.82 -0.30
CA LEU A 49 -9.45 -0.93 0.84
C LEU A 49 -10.89 -0.37 0.84
N ASP A 50 -11.38 0.08 -0.32
CA ASP A 50 -12.73 0.61 -0.49
C ASP A 50 -13.81 -0.48 -0.33
N ALA A 51 -13.50 -1.75 -0.65
CA ALA A 51 -14.38 -2.90 -0.41
C ALA A 51 -14.46 -3.32 1.07
N GLY A 52 -13.67 -2.72 1.96
CA GLY A 52 -13.65 -3.04 3.39
C GLY A 52 -12.68 -4.16 3.79
N ASP A 53 -11.80 -4.61 2.89
CA ASP A 53 -10.75 -5.60 3.19
C ASP A 53 -9.57 -5.00 4.00
N VAL A 54 -9.76 -3.85 4.63
CA VAL A 54 -8.75 -3.12 5.43
C VAL A 54 -8.08 -4.01 6.48
N ALA A 55 -8.81 -4.93 7.12
CA ALA A 55 -8.28 -5.83 8.14
C ALA A 55 -7.17 -6.78 7.64
N ARG A 56 -7.02 -6.93 6.32
CA ARG A 56 -5.99 -7.78 5.70
C ARG A 56 -4.65 -7.05 5.52
N PHE A 57 -4.66 -5.72 5.63
CA PHE A 57 -3.48 -4.88 5.42
C PHE A 57 -2.83 -4.47 6.75
N ASP A 58 -1.52 -4.26 6.70
CA ASP A 58 -0.79 -3.68 7.81
C ASP A 58 -1.29 -2.25 8.08
N PRO A 59 -1.44 -1.81 9.35
CA PRO A 59 -1.88 -0.45 9.68
C PRO A 59 -1.05 0.65 9.00
N LEU A 60 0.26 0.43 8.81
CA LEU A 60 1.12 1.39 8.12
C LEU A 60 0.79 1.49 6.62
N VAL A 61 0.35 0.41 6.00
CA VAL A 61 -0.09 0.41 4.59
C VAL A 61 -1.40 1.19 4.45
N ILE A 62 -2.35 0.96 5.36
CA ILE A 62 -3.64 1.66 5.37
C ILE A 62 -3.39 3.16 5.52
N GLN A 63 -2.61 3.54 6.52
CA GLN A 63 -2.29 4.94 6.78
C GLN A 63 -1.53 5.58 5.60
N ALA A 64 -0.56 4.88 4.99
CA ALA A 64 0.12 5.36 3.79
C ALA A 64 -0.84 5.48 2.60
N ALA A 65 -1.79 4.56 2.43
CA ALA A 65 -2.78 4.59 1.37
C ALA A 65 -3.74 5.77 1.48
N GLU A 66 -4.12 6.14 2.69
CA GLU A 66 -5.01 7.27 2.96
C GLU A 66 -4.32 8.64 2.77
N THR A 67 -3.01 8.71 3.00
CA THR A 67 -2.28 9.99 3.12
C THR A 67 -1.29 10.29 2.00
N LEU A 68 -0.61 9.28 1.45
CA LEU A 68 0.59 9.48 0.62
C LEU A 68 0.63 8.64 -0.68
N ILE A 69 -0.07 7.51 -0.77
CA ILE A 69 -0.12 6.70 -2.00
C ILE A 69 -1.05 7.37 -3.01
N ARG A 70 -0.54 7.57 -4.23
CA ARG A 70 -1.28 8.22 -5.31
C ARG A 70 -2.31 7.27 -5.89
N ARG A 71 -3.61 7.58 -5.67
CA ARG A 71 -4.73 6.93 -6.37
C ARG A 71 -4.58 7.15 -7.88
N PRO A 72 -4.55 6.09 -8.69
CA PRO A 72 -4.59 6.24 -10.15
C PRO A 72 -5.91 6.89 -10.55
N ALA A 73 -5.86 7.78 -11.56
CA ALA A 73 -7.10 8.26 -12.19
C ALA A 73 -7.80 7.04 -12.83
N THR A 74 -9.07 6.83 -12.48
CA THR A 74 -9.91 5.85 -13.16
C THR A 74 -10.05 6.31 -14.61
N ALA A 75 -9.43 5.58 -15.53
CA ALA A 75 -9.60 5.80 -16.97
C ALA A 75 -11.01 5.41 -17.41
#